data_AF-A0A524FKL7-F1
#
_entry.id   AF-A0A524FKL7-F1
#
_cell.length_a   1.000
_cell.length_b   1.000
_cell.length_c   1.000
_cell.angle_alpha   90.00
_cell.angle_beta   90.00
_cell.angle_gamma   90.00
#
_symmetry.space_group_name_H-M   'P 1'
#
loop_
_entity.id
_entity.type
_entity.pdbx_description
1 polymer ?
#
loop_
_entity_poly.entity_id
_entity_poly.type
_entity_poly.pdbx_seq_one_letter_code
_entity_poly.pdbx_strand_id
1 'polypeptide(L)'
;MPSKQARFETFKADAAPFFFYIDVLPLDLTQYEIPHHITMLKSLRSNSIMPIPLRVDRVYNGEPSILVRPREPVTFPIGENWVYINPIPFLNLGIEKLIYLTETRASIEFTSSLKVEDVNRWWNSTRMHYSKLKYIEEDFAAFLKAYIYTVVKAELDSEDLNEAAIKYCELVREICEKRINQNQILVEVKGKERIKRLYKMKEGKVFETRFKRATKDLLYPDFVDIEIMNHENMQLLNNEEKVKIKTQVKQYIPLLFYDDLLECMLQNIAILENEEGEIISPSSLIEKDIVVVLEDEPPKSNRYSWFQDFNEININKIMNSFEPTFPYDLK
;
A
#
# COMPACT_ATOMS: atom_id res chain seq x y z
N MET A 1 -2.46 -2.97 39.34
CA MET A 1 -1.34 -2.79 38.40
C MET A 1 -1.93 -2.22 37.12
N PRO A 2 -1.44 -1.10 36.56
CA PRO A 2 -1.97 -0.59 35.30
C PRO A 2 -1.78 -1.67 34.23
N SER A 3 -2.87 -2.09 33.59
CA SER A 3 -2.81 -3.08 32.51
C SER A 3 -1.91 -2.51 31.41
N LYS A 4 -0.99 -3.35 30.91
CA LYS A 4 -0.13 -3.00 29.78
C LYS A 4 -1.06 -2.61 28.63
N GLN A 5 -0.96 -1.38 28.14
CA GLN A 5 -1.81 -0.90 27.05
C GLN A 5 -1.65 -1.86 25.86
N ALA A 6 -2.77 -2.40 25.35
CA ALA A 6 -2.76 -3.34 24.24
C ALA A 6 -2.22 -2.65 22.98
N ARG A 7 -1.16 -3.20 22.38
CA ARG A 7 -0.43 -2.64 21.23
C ARG A 7 0.16 -3.78 20.41
N PHE A 8 0.24 -3.60 19.10
CA PHE A 8 1.02 -4.50 18.26
C PHE A 8 2.52 -4.35 18.55
N GLU A 9 3.27 -5.44 18.45
CA GLU A 9 4.72 -5.39 18.55
C GLU A 9 5.30 -4.70 17.30
N THR A 10 6.09 -3.65 17.51
CA THR A 10 6.76 -2.93 16.42
C THR A 10 8.27 -2.87 16.66
N PHE A 11 9.03 -2.92 15.57
CA PHE A 11 10.48 -2.72 15.63
C PHE A 11 10.78 -1.23 15.50
N LYS A 12 11.49 -0.66 16.49
CA LYS A 12 11.89 0.77 16.47
C LYS A 12 12.72 1.14 15.25
N ALA A 13 13.52 0.20 14.77
CA ALA A 13 14.38 0.38 13.60
C ALA A 13 13.59 0.34 12.28
N ASP A 14 12.40 -0.26 12.27
CA ASP A 14 11.59 -0.38 11.07
C ASP A 14 10.90 0.95 10.70
N ALA A 15 11.04 1.32 9.43
CA ALA A 15 10.45 2.49 8.81
C ALA A 15 9.01 2.24 8.34
N ALA A 16 8.59 0.98 8.23
CA ALA A 16 7.26 0.59 7.81
C ALA A 16 6.76 1.31 6.53
N PRO A 17 7.50 1.24 5.40
CA PRO A 17 6.98 1.77 4.15
C PRO A 17 5.74 1.02 3.69
N PHE A 18 4.84 1.67 2.96
CA PHE A 18 3.65 1.07 2.34
C PHE A 18 3.22 1.88 1.11
N PHE A 19 2.53 1.24 0.17
CA PHE A 19 1.76 1.88 -0.90
C PHE A 19 0.38 1.22 -1.01
N PHE A 20 -0.39 1.62 -2.02
CA PHE A 20 -1.64 0.96 -2.38
C PHE A 20 -1.58 0.47 -3.81
N TYR A 21 -2.14 -0.70 -4.10
CA TYR A 21 -2.35 -1.19 -5.47
C TYR A 21 -3.84 -1.23 -5.78
N ILE A 22 -4.19 -1.46 -7.04
CA ILE A 22 -5.58 -1.61 -7.48
C ILE A 22 -5.84 -3.09 -7.70
N ASP A 23 -6.67 -3.66 -6.84
CA ASP A 23 -7.12 -5.03 -6.97
C ASP A 23 -8.26 -5.12 -8.00
N VAL A 24 -8.38 -6.27 -8.64
CA VAL A 24 -9.43 -6.55 -9.63
C VAL A 24 -10.57 -7.37 -9.04
N LEU A 25 -10.34 -8.02 -7.89
CA LEU A 25 -11.34 -8.81 -7.20
C LEU A 25 -11.88 -8.10 -5.95
N PRO A 26 -13.16 -8.33 -5.59
CA PRO A 26 -13.74 -7.83 -4.36
C PRO A 26 -13.05 -8.44 -3.15
N LEU A 27 -13.05 -7.68 -2.04
CA LEU A 27 -12.53 -8.17 -0.77
C LEU A 27 -13.23 -9.47 -0.38
N ASP A 28 -12.45 -10.54 -0.18
CA ASP A 28 -12.95 -11.81 0.31
C ASP A 28 -13.37 -11.68 1.79
N LEU A 29 -14.67 -11.81 2.01
CA LEU A 29 -15.28 -11.71 3.33
C LEU A 29 -15.38 -13.07 4.06
N THR A 30 -15.08 -14.18 3.40
CA THR A 30 -15.25 -15.53 3.97
C THR A 30 -14.32 -15.81 5.15
N GLN A 31 -13.21 -15.07 5.24
CA GLN A 31 -12.24 -15.15 6.33
C GLN A 31 -12.68 -14.45 7.63
N TYR A 32 -13.81 -13.71 7.63
CA TYR A 32 -14.27 -12.97 8.82
C TYR A 32 -15.46 -13.66 9.47
N GLU A 33 -15.34 -13.90 10.78
CA GLU A 33 -16.37 -14.63 11.54
C GLU A 33 -17.33 -13.69 12.32
N ILE A 34 -16.87 -12.49 12.66
CA ILE A 34 -17.65 -11.53 13.48
C ILE A 34 -18.64 -10.77 12.57
N PRO A 35 -19.97 -10.85 12.81
CA PRO A 35 -20.98 -10.25 11.93
C PRO A 35 -20.82 -8.73 11.72
N HIS A 36 -20.37 -8.04 12.77
CA HIS A 36 -20.07 -6.61 12.70
C HIS A 36 -18.96 -6.31 11.68
N HIS A 37 -17.88 -7.09 11.70
CA HIS A 37 -16.77 -6.93 10.76
C HIS A 37 -17.21 -7.19 9.32
N ILE A 38 -18.02 -8.24 9.10
CA ILE A 38 -18.58 -8.53 7.77
C ILE A 38 -19.40 -7.33 7.28
N THR A 39 -20.25 -6.77 8.14
CA THR A 39 -21.09 -5.61 7.79
C THR A 39 -20.25 -4.39 7.45
N MET A 40 -19.23 -4.08 8.26
CA MET A 40 -18.30 -2.99 7.98
C MET A 40 -17.53 -3.20 6.67
N LEU A 41 -16.92 -4.35 6.48
CA LEU A 41 -16.07 -4.61 5.31
C LEU A 41 -16.88 -4.76 4.02
N LYS A 42 -18.16 -5.11 4.11
CA LYS A 42 -19.07 -5.15 2.96
C LYS A 42 -19.25 -3.77 2.32
N SER A 43 -19.19 -2.66 3.07
CA SER A 43 -19.24 -1.31 2.49
C SER A 43 -18.02 -0.99 1.62
N LEU A 44 -16.92 -1.71 1.85
CA LEU A 44 -15.66 -1.56 1.12
C LEU A 44 -15.49 -2.61 0.02
N ARG A 45 -16.47 -3.49 -0.20
CA ARG A 45 -16.33 -4.62 -1.14
C ARG A 45 -16.00 -4.19 -2.57
N SER A 46 -16.52 -3.04 -3.01
CA SER A 46 -16.25 -2.45 -4.33
C SER A 46 -15.11 -1.44 -4.33
N ASN A 47 -14.47 -1.17 -3.19
CA ASN A 47 -13.25 -0.41 -3.16
C ASN A 47 -12.15 -1.34 -3.68
N SER A 48 -11.51 -1.04 -4.81
CA SER A 48 -10.41 -1.84 -5.36
C SER A 48 -9.04 -1.46 -4.79
N ILE A 49 -8.92 -0.35 -4.06
CA ILE A 49 -7.61 0.14 -3.61
C ILE A 49 -7.20 -0.62 -2.35
N MET A 50 -6.12 -1.39 -2.43
CA MET A 50 -5.63 -2.29 -1.38
C MET A 50 -4.28 -1.83 -0.83
N PRO A 51 -4.08 -1.76 0.51
CA PRO A 51 -2.79 -1.39 1.09
C PRO A 51 -1.79 -2.54 0.99
N ILE A 52 -0.52 -2.21 0.77
CA ILE A 52 0.57 -3.19 0.80
C ILE A 52 1.90 -2.61 1.31
N PRO A 53 2.51 -3.25 2.33
CA PRO A 53 1.86 -4.15 3.27
C PRO A 53 0.77 -3.43 4.09
N LEU A 54 -0.10 -4.20 4.74
CA LEU A 54 -1.27 -3.64 5.44
C LEU A 54 -0.95 -2.74 6.65
N ARG A 55 0.27 -2.71 7.20
CA ARG A 55 0.72 -1.81 8.32
C ARG A 55 -0.29 -1.51 9.45
N VAL A 56 -1.17 -2.46 9.78
CA VAL A 56 -2.19 -2.31 10.83
C VAL A 56 -1.55 -2.04 12.20
N ASP A 57 -0.33 -2.53 12.40
CA ASP A 57 0.50 -2.30 13.58
C ASP A 57 0.79 -0.80 13.80
N ARG A 58 1.11 -0.08 12.72
CA ARG A 58 1.45 1.34 12.78
C ARG A 58 0.23 2.22 12.95
N VAL A 59 -0.86 1.92 12.23
CA VAL A 59 -2.12 2.65 12.32
C VAL A 59 -2.69 2.53 13.73
N TYR A 60 -2.78 1.32 14.27
CA TYR A 60 -3.34 1.07 15.60
C TYR A 60 -2.48 1.69 16.72
N ASN A 61 -1.15 1.63 16.62
CA ASN A 61 -0.26 2.21 17.63
C ASN A 61 -0.10 3.74 17.49
N GLY A 62 -0.62 4.36 16.42
CA GLY A 62 -0.40 5.77 16.12
C GLY A 62 1.04 6.13 15.78
N GLU A 63 1.80 5.19 15.19
CA GLU A 63 3.23 5.33 14.90
C GLU A 63 3.47 5.65 13.41
N PRO A 64 4.38 6.57 13.05
CA PRO A 64 4.59 6.96 11.65
C PRO A 64 5.00 5.78 10.75
N SER A 65 4.48 5.81 9.53
CA SER A 65 4.87 4.97 8.40
C SER A 65 5.49 5.82 7.28
N ILE A 66 6.02 5.18 6.24
CA ILE A 66 6.48 5.88 5.03
C ILE A 66 5.54 5.57 3.87
N LEU A 67 4.79 6.57 3.41
CA LEU A 67 4.01 6.44 2.19
C LEU A 67 4.96 6.46 0.98
N VAL A 68 5.01 5.36 0.24
CA VAL A 68 5.72 5.27 -1.04
C VAL A 68 4.89 5.96 -2.12
N ARG A 69 5.55 6.76 -2.97
CA ARG A 69 4.88 7.65 -3.93
C ARG A 69 5.59 7.60 -5.28
N PRO A 70 4.87 7.50 -6.41
CA PRO A 70 5.44 7.73 -7.73
C PRO A 70 6.14 9.08 -7.80
N ARG A 71 7.30 9.13 -8.47
CA ARG A 71 8.09 10.36 -8.64
C ARG A 71 7.44 11.38 -9.57
N GLU A 72 6.66 10.87 -10.50
CA GLU A 72 6.00 11.61 -11.55
C GLU A 72 4.51 11.26 -11.53
N PRO A 73 3.64 12.13 -12.09
CA PRO A 73 2.25 11.77 -12.32
C PRO A 73 2.14 10.43 -13.06
N VAL A 74 1.25 9.57 -12.58
CA VAL A 74 0.99 8.28 -13.20
C VAL A 74 0.01 8.51 -14.33
N THR A 75 0.50 8.37 -15.56
CA THR A 75 -0.26 8.63 -16.76
C THR A 75 0.05 7.65 -17.88
N PHE A 76 -0.93 7.40 -18.74
CA PHE A 76 -0.82 6.59 -19.93
C PHE A 76 -1.77 7.07 -21.03
N PRO A 77 -1.34 7.15 -22.30
CA PRO A 77 -2.21 7.52 -23.42
C PRO A 77 -3.08 6.32 -23.87
N ILE A 78 -4.36 6.56 -24.12
CA ILE A 78 -5.32 5.58 -24.65
C ILE A 78 -6.11 6.23 -25.78
N GLY A 79 -5.83 5.81 -27.02
CA GLY A 79 -6.40 6.45 -28.21
C GLY A 79 -5.98 7.91 -28.31
N GLU A 80 -6.96 8.81 -28.41
CA GLU A 80 -6.75 10.26 -28.39
C GLU A 80 -6.75 10.84 -26.98
N ASN A 81 -7.08 10.05 -25.95
CA ASN A 81 -7.19 10.51 -24.58
C ASN A 81 -5.91 10.23 -23.77
N TRP A 82 -5.73 11.02 -22.71
CA TRP A 82 -4.78 10.78 -21.65
C TRP A 82 -5.49 10.37 -20.36
N VAL A 83 -5.00 9.30 -19.75
CA VAL A 83 -5.53 8.78 -18.48
C VAL A 83 -4.56 9.02 -17.33
N TYR A 84 -5.08 9.45 -16.18
CA TYR A 84 -4.33 9.80 -14.97
C TYR A 84 -4.85 9.06 -13.74
N ILE A 85 -3.95 8.76 -12.80
CA ILE A 85 -4.34 8.51 -11.40
C ILE A 85 -4.29 9.81 -10.61
N ASN A 86 -5.43 10.22 -10.06
CA ASN A 86 -5.53 11.34 -9.14
C ASN A 86 -5.13 10.89 -7.71
N PRO A 87 -4.02 11.40 -7.14
CA PRO A 87 -3.47 10.85 -5.90
C PRO A 87 -4.36 11.07 -4.68
N ILE A 88 -5.10 12.18 -4.58
CA ILE A 88 -5.90 12.49 -3.39
C ILE A 88 -7.03 11.47 -3.17
N PRO A 89 -7.99 11.31 -4.10
CA PRO A 89 -9.07 10.34 -3.92
C PRO A 89 -8.54 8.90 -3.90
N PHE A 90 -7.45 8.60 -4.62
CA PHE A 90 -6.79 7.30 -4.58
C PHE A 90 -6.31 6.97 -3.15
N LEU A 91 -5.51 7.85 -2.55
CA LEU A 91 -5.02 7.67 -1.19
C LEU A 91 -6.16 7.68 -0.17
N ASN A 92 -7.18 8.50 -0.36
CA ASN A 92 -8.32 8.57 0.56
C ASN A 92 -9.04 7.22 0.65
N LEU A 93 -9.34 6.56 -0.48
CA LEU A 93 -9.95 5.22 -0.47
C LEU A 93 -9.02 4.15 0.08
N GLY A 94 -7.72 4.22 -0.22
CA GLY A 94 -6.75 3.29 0.33
C GLY A 94 -6.65 3.39 1.85
N ILE A 95 -6.56 4.61 2.38
CA ILE A 95 -6.49 4.90 3.81
C ILE A 95 -7.79 4.49 4.52
N GLU A 96 -8.95 4.74 3.91
CA GLU A 96 -10.22 4.25 4.41
C GLU A 96 -10.20 2.73 4.59
N LYS A 97 -9.81 1.98 3.56
CA LYS A 97 -9.73 0.53 3.65
C LYS A 97 -8.72 0.07 4.70
N LEU A 98 -7.56 0.70 4.75
CA LEU A 98 -6.53 0.43 5.75
C LEU A 98 -7.06 0.61 7.19
N ILE A 99 -7.84 1.67 7.45
CA ILE A 99 -8.44 1.94 8.75
C ILE A 99 -9.45 0.85 9.13
N TYR A 100 -10.32 0.43 8.22
CA TYR A 100 -11.30 -0.63 8.47
C TYR A 100 -10.63 -1.99 8.73
N LEU A 101 -9.59 -2.33 7.97
CA LEU A 101 -8.80 -3.53 8.19
C LEU A 101 -8.05 -3.49 9.53
N THR A 102 -7.60 -2.29 9.93
CA THR A 102 -6.97 -2.08 11.24
C THR A 102 -7.97 -2.28 12.39
N GLU A 103 -9.17 -1.69 12.30
CA GLU A 103 -10.24 -1.91 13.29
C GLU A 103 -10.54 -3.40 13.44
N THR A 104 -10.73 -4.09 12.31
CA THR A 104 -11.02 -5.53 12.28
C THR A 104 -9.92 -6.37 12.91
N ARG A 105 -8.64 -6.06 12.61
CA ARG A 105 -7.50 -6.79 13.20
C ARG A 105 -7.35 -6.50 14.68
N ALA A 106 -7.50 -5.24 15.09
CA ALA A 106 -7.36 -4.82 16.48
C ALA A 106 -8.45 -5.40 17.39
N SER A 107 -9.69 -5.44 16.91
CA SER A 107 -10.81 -6.00 17.65
C SER A 107 -10.64 -7.50 17.90
N ILE A 108 -10.09 -8.24 16.93
CA ILE A 108 -9.76 -9.67 17.06
C ILE A 108 -8.61 -9.87 18.06
N GLU A 109 -7.50 -9.16 17.88
CA GLU A 109 -6.27 -9.40 18.63
C GLU A 109 -6.35 -8.91 20.09
N PHE A 110 -6.97 -7.75 20.31
CA PHE A 110 -6.92 -7.03 21.59
C PHE A 110 -8.26 -6.84 22.26
N THR A 111 -9.36 -7.27 21.62
CA THR A 111 -10.72 -7.06 22.12
C THR A 111 -10.98 -5.58 22.39
N SER A 112 -10.49 -4.71 21.49
CA SER A 112 -10.60 -3.26 21.58
C SER A 112 -10.66 -2.61 20.21
N SER A 113 -11.35 -1.48 20.12
CA SER A 113 -11.46 -0.71 18.88
C SER A 113 -10.36 0.33 18.72
N LEU A 114 -10.12 0.67 17.46
CA LEU A 114 -9.18 1.65 16.96
C LEU A 114 -9.60 3.06 17.38
N LYS A 115 -8.70 3.79 18.02
CA LYS A 115 -8.97 5.14 18.53
C LYS A 115 -8.70 6.21 17.48
N VAL A 116 -9.61 7.17 17.36
CA VAL A 116 -9.49 8.29 16.42
C VAL A 116 -8.23 9.12 16.66
N GLU A 117 -7.76 9.23 17.91
CA GLU A 117 -6.54 9.95 18.27
C GLU A 117 -5.29 9.26 17.72
N ASP A 118 -5.26 7.92 17.73
CA ASP A 118 -4.12 7.15 17.24
C ASP A 118 -4.05 7.19 15.71
N VAL A 119 -5.20 7.08 15.01
CA VAL A 119 -5.26 7.24 13.55
C VAL A 119 -4.87 8.65 13.11
N ASN A 120 -5.36 9.69 13.80
CA ASN A 120 -4.98 11.07 13.52
C ASN A 120 -3.47 11.30 13.74
N ARG A 121 -2.90 10.72 14.81
CA ARG A 121 -1.45 10.80 15.08
C ARG A 121 -0.65 10.11 13.98
N TRP A 122 -1.06 8.90 13.59
CA TRP A 122 -0.45 8.14 12.50
C TRP A 122 -0.46 8.93 11.19
N TRP A 123 -1.62 9.44 10.76
CA TRP A 123 -1.73 10.09 9.45
C TRP A 123 -0.98 11.42 9.40
N ASN A 124 -1.14 12.26 10.44
CA ASN A 124 -0.44 13.55 10.50
C ASN A 124 1.08 13.40 10.47
N SER A 125 1.60 12.33 11.08
CA SER A 125 3.02 12.04 11.00
C SER A 125 3.40 11.44 9.64
N THR A 126 2.67 10.42 9.17
CA THR A 126 2.97 9.66 7.95
C THR A 126 2.98 10.54 6.69
N ARG A 127 2.00 11.44 6.54
CA ARG A 127 1.91 12.31 5.36
C ARG A 127 3.10 13.27 5.21
N MET A 128 3.74 13.61 6.33
CA MET A 128 4.92 14.49 6.38
C MET A 128 6.24 13.75 6.20
N HIS A 129 6.27 12.43 6.37
CA HIS A 129 7.50 11.66 6.19
C HIS A 129 7.67 11.22 4.73
N TYR A 130 8.91 11.32 4.27
CA TYR A 130 9.30 10.85 2.94
C TYR A 130 10.64 10.14 3.02
N SER A 131 10.78 9.12 2.18
CA SER A 131 12.06 8.45 1.94
C SER A 131 12.15 8.14 0.46
N LYS A 132 13.35 8.30 -0.11
CA LYS A 132 13.60 8.02 -1.52
C LYS A 132 13.75 6.51 -1.73
N LEU A 133 12.70 5.87 -2.24
CA LEU A 133 12.64 4.42 -2.42
C LEU A 133 12.67 4.06 -3.91
N LYS A 134 13.72 4.49 -4.61
CA LYS A 134 13.81 4.58 -6.09
C LYS A 134 13.14 3.44 -6.86
N TYR A 135 13.58 2.19 -6.69
CA TYR A 135 12.99 1.07 -7.43
C TYR A 135 11.55 0.78 -7.01
N ILE A 136 11.19 0.93 -5.74
CA ILE A 136 9.81 0.71 -5.29
C ILE A 136 8.89 1.81 -5.82
N GLU A 137 9.34 3.06 -5.87
CA GLU A 137 8.59 4.19 -6.44
C GLU A 137 8.37 4.01 -7.95
N GLU A 138 9.40 3.54 -8.67
CA GLU A 138 9.35 3.22 -10.10
C GLU A 138 8.41 2.03 -10.37
N ASP A 139 8.54 0.95 -9.60
CA ASP A 139 7.70 -0.25 -9.74
C ASP A 139 6.25 0.07 -9.36
N PHE A 140 6.02 0.87 -8.31
CA PHE A 140 4.67 1.32 -7.94
C PHE A 140 4.01 2.10 -9.09
N ALA A 141 4.73 3.02 -9.71
CA ALA A 141 4.22 3.72 -10.89
C ALA A 141 3.91 2.74 -12.04
N ALA A 142 4.74 1.71 -12.22
CA ALA A 142 4.52 0.68 -13.23
C ALA A 142 3.26 -0.17 -12.95
N PHE A 143 3.00 -0.53 -11.68
CA PHE A 143 1.78 -1.26 -11.31
C PHE A 143 0.51 -0.47 -11.63
N LEU A 144 0.50 0.83 -11.34
CA LEU A 144 -0.65 1.68 -11.65
C LEU A 144 -0.80 1.90 -13.16
N LYS A 145 0.31 2.06 -13.89
CA LYS A 145 0.28 2.14 -15.37
C LYS A 145 -0.20 0.84 -16.00
N ALA A 146 0.17 -0.31 -15.45
CA ALA A 146 -0.31 -1.60 -15.91
C ALA A 146 -1.85 -1.68 -15.81
N TYR A 147 -2.43 -1.24 -14.69
CA TYR A 147 -3.89 -1.20 -14.51
C TYR A 147 -4.58 -0.29 -15.55
N ILE A 148 -4.03 0.90 -15.79
CA ILE A 148 -4.56 1.81 -16.81
C ILE A 148 -4.50 1.17 -18.21
N TYR A 149 -3.33 0.64 -18.58
CA TYR A 149 -3.07 0.08 -19.90
C TYR A 149 -3.90 -1.17 -20.22
N THR A 150 -4.42 -1.85 -19.21
CA THR A 150 -5.16 -3.10 -19.35
C THR A 150 -6.64 -2.91 -19.00
N VAL A 151 -6.97 -2.82 -17.71
CA VAL A 151 -8.34 -2.83 -17.19
C VAL A 151 -9.10 -1.55 -17.57
N VAL A 152 -8.50 -0.37 -17.37
CA VAL A 152 -9.16 0.89 -17.77
C VAL A 152 -9.31 0.97 -19.27
N LYS A 153 -8.28 0.58 -20.03
CA LYS A 153 -8.36 0.53 -21.49
C LYS A 153 -9.53 -0.35 -21.95
N ALA A 154 -9.62 -1.58 -21.44
CA ALA A 154 -10.67 -2.50 -21.81
C ALA A 154 -12.07 -1.95 -21.50
N GLU A 155 -12.25 -1.27 -20.38
CA GLU A 155 -13.50 -0.58 -20.07
C GLU A 155 -13.85 0.50 -21.11
N LEU A 156 -12.89 1.37 -21.46
CA LEU A 156 -13.12 2.46 -22.42
C LEU A 156 -13.41 1.93 -23.83
N ASP A 157 -12.72 0.86 -24.23
CA ASP A 157 -12.84 0.24 -25.55
C ASP A 157 -13.96 -0.82 -25.61
N SER A 158 -14.69 -1.04 -24.49
CA SER A 158 -15.71 -2.09 -24.35
C SER A 158 -15.21 -3.50 -24.68
N GLU A 159 -13.98 -3.80 -24.29
CA GLU A 159 -13.32 -5.11 -24.41
C GLU A 159 -13.63 -6.03 -23.20
N ASP A 160 -13.16 -7.28 -23.24
CA ASP A 160 -13.35 -8.26 -22.17
C ASP A 160 -12.55 -7.86 -20.91
N LEU A 161 -13.26 -7.47 -19.85
CA LEU A 161 -12.67 -7.10 -18.58
C LEU A 161 -11.98 -8.27 -17.87
N ASN A 162 -12.41 -9.52 -18.08
CA ASN A 162 -11.79 -10.71 -17.48
C ASN A 162 -10.42 -10.96 -18.09
N GLU A 163 -10.33 -10.95 -19.41
CA GLU A 163 -9.04 -11.07 -20.10
C GLU A 163 -8.10 -9.91 -19.72
N ALA A 164 -8.63 -8.69 -19.63
CA ALA A 164 -7.86 -7.51 -19.22
C ALA A 164 -7.37 -7.60 -17.76
N ALA A 165 -8.19 -8.11 -16.84
CA ALA A 165 -7.82 -8.33 -15.44
C ALA A 165 -6.73 -9.40 -15.28
N ILE A 166 -6.83 -10.52 -16.03
CA ILE A 166 -5.77 -11.53 -16.06
C ILE A 166 -4.46 -10.92 -16.56
N LYS A 167 -4.51 -10.17 -17.67
CA LYS A 167 -3.35 -9.49 -18.24
C LYS A 167 -2.74 -8.47 -17.29
N TYR A 168 -3.56 -7.74 -16.53
CA TYR A 168 -3.08 -6.85 -15.47
C TYR A 168 -2.29 -7.61 -14.41
N CYS A 169 -2.86 -8.67 -13.85
CA CYS A 169 -2.22 -9.47 -12.82
C CYS A 169 -0.91 -10.10 -13.31
N GLU A 170 -0.89 -10.58 -14.56
CA GLU A 170 0.30 -11.10 -15.24
C GLU A 170 1.43 -10.05 -15.34
N LEU A 171 1.12 -8.81 -15.76
CA LEU A 171 2.13 -7.74 -15.83
C LEU A 171 2.72 -7.40 -14.46
N VAL A 172 1.88 -7.35 -13.41
CA VAL A 172 2.35 -7.09 -12.04
C VAL A 172 3.18 -8.27 -11.53
N ARG A 173 2.74 -9.51 -11.79
CA ARG A 173 3.47 -10.75 -11.47
C ARG A 173 4.88 -10.71 -12.06
N GLU A 174 5.00 -10.43 -13.35
CA GLU A 174 6.29 -10.37 -14.06
C GLU A 174 7.25 -9.34 -13.44
N ILE A 175 6.73 -8.16 -13.05
CA ILE A 175 7.55 -7.14 -12.38
C ILE A 175 8.04 -7.66 -11.01
N CYS A 176 7.16 -8.24 -10.19
CA CYS A 176 7.54 -8.81 -8.89
C CYS A 176 8.57 -9.93 -9.04
N GLU A 177 8.31 -10.91 -9.91
CA GLU A 177 9.21 -12.03 -10.17
C GLU A 177 10.57 -11.55 -10.66
N LYS A 178 10.61 -10.57 -11.58
CA LYS A 178 11.85 -9.98 -12.05
C LYS A 178 12.66 -9.39 -10.89
N ARG A 179 12.02 -8.64 -9.98
CA ARG A 179 12.71 -8.05 -8.81
C ARG A 179 13.22 -9.12 -7.85
N ILE A 180 12.38 -10.10 -7.52
CA ILE A 180 12.73 -11.22 -6.63
C ILE A 180 13.90 -12.04 -7.22
N ASN A 181 13.84 -12.36 -8.51
CA ASN A 181 14.88 -13.15 -9.20
C ASN A 181 16.19 -12.39 -9.35
N GLN A 182 16.13 -11.08 -9.61
CA GLN A 182 17.32 -10.23 -9.62
C GLN A 182 17.94 -10.08 -8.22
N ASN A 183 17.15 -10.25 -7.15
CA ASN A 183 17.56 -10.10 -5.75
C ASN A 183 18.34 -8.80 -5.50
N GLN A 184 17.88 -7.70 -6.10
CA GLN A 184 18.54 -6.41 -6.06
C GLN A 184 17.52 -5.27 -5.92
N ILE A 185 17.84 -4.33 -5.03
CA ILE A 185 17.10 -3.08 -4.83
C ILE A 185 18.07 -1.90 -4.78
N LEU A 186 17.77 -0.84 -5.52
CA LEU A 186 18.52 0.41 -5.46
C LEU A 186 17.96 1.30 -4.36
N VAL A 187 18.82 1.70 -3.43
CA VAL A 187 18.48 2.62 -2.34
C VAL A 187 19.45 3.80 -2.28
N GLU A 188 18.94 4.94 -1.83
CA GLU A 188 19.73 6.16 -1.61
C GLU A 188 19.77 6.47 -0.11
N VAL A 189 20.99 6.51 0.46
CA VAL A 189 21.19 6.85 1.88
C VAL A 189 22.28 7.92 1.97
N LYS A 190 21.95 9.08 2.55
CA LYS A 190 22.88 10.22 2.69
C LYS A 190 23.46 10.65 1.33
N GLY A 191 22.60 10.71 0.32
CA GLY A 191 22.94 11.07 -1.06
C GLY A 191 23.82 10.06 -1.81
N LYS A 192 23.99 8.84 -1.27
CA LYS A 192 24.76 7.77 -1.93
C LYS A 192 23.83 6.64 -2.36
N GLU A 193 23.76 6.41 -3.67
CA GLU A 193 23.06 5.27 -4.23
C GLU A 193 23.86 3.98 -3.99
N ARG A 194 23.15 2.91 -3.59
CA ARG A 194 23.71 1.57 -3.36
C ARG A 194 22.72 0.51 -3.80
N ILE A 195 23.23 -0.52 -4.47
CA ILE A 195 22.48 -1.75 -4.72
C ILE A 195 22.58 -2.64 -3.47
N LYS A 196 21.43 -3.12 -3.00
CA LYS A 196 21.28 -4.01 -1.85
C LYS A 196 20.54 -5.28 -2.27
N ARG A 197 20.72 -6.35 -1.52
CA ARG A 197 19.96 -7.59 -1.73
C ARG A 197 18.58 -7.49 -1.10
N LEU A 198 17.60 -8.17 -1.70
CA LEU A 198 16.28 -8.36 -1.13
C LEU A 198 16.29 -9.46 -0.05
N TYR A 199 17.10 -10.50 -0.28
CA TYR A 199 17.25 -11.63 0.62
C TYR A 199 18.61 -12.32 0.47
N LYS A 200 18.88 -13.23 1.39
CA LYS A 200 20.02 -14.16 1.36
C LYS A 200 19.54 -15.58 1.61
N MET A 201 20.15 -16.52 0.90
CA MET A 201 20.00 -17.95 1.21
C MET A 201 20.96 -18.30 2.34
N LYS A 202 20.49 -19.06 3.33
CA LYS A 202 21.32 -19.67 4.36
C LYS A 202 20.85 -21.08 4.66
N GLU A 203 21.79 -21.97 4.94
CA GLU A 203 21.45 -23.30 5.45
C GLU A 203 20.70 -23.20 6.78
N GLY A 204 19.55 -23.87 6.83
CA GLY A 204 18.72 -23.99 8.02
C GLY A 204 18.18 -25.41 8.17
N LYS A 205 17.82 -25.80 9.40
CA LYS A 205 17.20 -27.10 9.68
C LYS A 205 15.69 -26.99 9.56
N VAL A 206 15.11 -27.77 8.66
CA VAL A 206 13.66 -27.84 8.43
C VAL A 206 13.17 -29.22 8.84
N PHE A 207 11.98 -29.31 9.42
CA PHE A 207 11.34 -30.59 9.68
C PHE A 207 10.66 -31.09 8.40
N GLU A 208 11.11 -32.23 7.85
CA GLU A 208 10.42 -32.88 6.74
C GLU A 208 9.30 -33.79 7.23
N THR A 209 9.48 -34.38 8.41
CA THR A 209 8.47 -35.15 9.14
C THR A 209 8.64 -34.93 10.63
N ARG A 210 7.67 -35.39 11.43
CA ARG A 210 7.61 -35.19 12.90
C ARG A 210 8.91 -35.53 13.65
N PHE A 211 9.78 -36.37 13.09
CA PHE A 211 11.06 -36.77 13.68
C PHE A 211 12.29 -36.63 12.77
N LYS A 212 12.14 -36.14 11.53
CA LYS A 212 13.24 -36.01 10.58
C LYS A 212 13.51 -34.54 10.26
N ARG A 213 14.69 -34.06 10.63
CA ARG A 213 15.20 -32.75 10.22
C ARG A 213 16.13 -32.92 9.02
N ALA A 214 15.93 -32.12 7.99
CA ALA A 214 16.85 -31.98 6.87
C ALA A 214 17.46 -30.57 6.88
N THR A 215 18.70 -30.47 6.45
CA THR A 215 19.30 -29.16 6.15
C THR A 215 18.82 -28.75 4.76
N LYS A 216 18.27 -27.54 4.64
CA LYS A 216 17.88 -26.92 3.37
C LYS A 216 18.36 -25.48 3.34
N ASP A 217 18.60 -24.97 2.14
CA ASP A 217 18.78 -23.55 1.95
C ASP A 217 17.44 -22.84 2.14
N LEU A 218 17.39 -21.96 3.14
CA LEU A 218 16.24 -21.16 3.47
C LEU A 218 16.46 -19.72 3.03
N LEU A 219 15.39 -19.11 2.53
CA LEU A 219 15.35 -17.71 2.19
C LEU A 219 15.19 -16.86 3.46
N TYR A 220 16.09 -15.91 3.66
CA TYR A 220 16.01 -14.92 4.74
C TYR A 220 15.92 -13.51 4.14
N PRO A 221 14.81 -12.79 4.35
CA PRO A 221 14.70 -11.40 3.92
C PRO A 221 15.82 -10.53 4.51
N ASP A 222 16.34 -9.60 3.72
CA ASP A 222 17.36 -8.66 4.16
C ASP A 222 16.74 -7.30 4.54
N PHE A 223 17.32 -6.70 5.58
CA PHE A 223 17.00 -5.33 5.99
C PHE A 223 17.80 -4.33 5.17
N VAL A 224 17.12 -3.30 4.70
CA VAL A 224 17.71 -2.24 3.90
C VAL A 224 17.56 -0.90 4.59
N ASP A 225 18.67 -0.18 4.75
CA ASP A 225 18.68 1.15 5.33
C ASP A 225 18.07 2.17 4.36
N ILE A 226 17.28 3.10 4.90
CA ILE A 226 16.69 4.22 4.18
C ILE A 226 16.78 5.50 4.99
N GLU A 227 16.91 6.62 4.28
CA GLU A 227 16.91 7.95 4.88
C GLU A 227 15.50 8.51 4.89
N ILE A 228 14.99 8.82 6.08
CA ILE A 228 13.70 9.45 6.29
C ILE A 228 13.90 10.94 6.49
N MET A 229 13.17 11.73 5.71
CA MET A 229 13.09 13.19 5.77
C MET A 229 11.69 13.60 6.27
N ASN A 230 11.62 14.59 7.15
CA ASN A 230 10.35 15.21 7.56
C ASN A 230 10.12 16.50 6.76
N HIS A 231 9.05 16.52 5.94
CA HIS A 231 8.62 17.63 5.09
C HIS A 231 8.01 18.82 5.83
N GLU A 232 7.67 18.74 7.11
CA GLU A 232 7.33 19.93 7.92
C GLU A 232 8.44 20.98 7.84
N ASN A 233 9.69 20.53 7.69
CA ASN A 233 10.85 21.41 7.50
C ASN A 233 11.07 21.82 6.04
N MET A 234 10.43 21.17 5.06
CA MET A 234 10.56 21.54 3.64
C MET A 234 9.69 22.75 3.26
N GLN A 235 8.51 22.93 3.88
CA GLN A 235 7.72 24.15 3.66
C GLN A 235 8.46 25.41 4.15
N LEU A 236 9.36 25.27 5.13
CA LEU A 236 10.24 26.33 5.61
C LEU A 236 11.40 26.66 4.65
N LEU A 237 11.72 25.81 3.66
CA LEU A 237 12.78 26.04 2.67
C LEU A 237 12.40 27.03 1.57
N ASN A 238 11.13 27.41 1.46
CA ASN A 238 10.71 28.52 0.61
C ASN A 238 11.14 29.89 1.17
N ASN A 239 11.62 29.93 2.41
CA ASN A 239 12.33 31.07 2.99
C ASN A 239 13.83 30.73 3.01
N GLU A 240 14.67 31.64 2.54
CA GLU A 240 16.08 31.47 2.16
C GLU A 240 17.06 31.01 3.27
N GLU A 241 16.58 30.63 4.45
CA GLU A 241 17.42 30.03 5.48
C GLU A 241 17.57 28.53 5.23
N LYS A 242 18.82 28.06 5.13
CA LYS A 242 19.19 26.64 5.05
C LYS A 242 18.76 25.90 6.32
N VAL A 243 17.47 25.60 6.46
CA VAL A 243 16.95 24.72 7.48
C VAL A 243 17.59 23.36 7.24
N LYS A 244 18.45 22.92 8.17
CA LYS A 244 18.98 21.56 8.16
C LYS A 244 17.80 20.61 8.33
N ILE A 245 17.36 19.99 7.23
CA ILE A 245 16.38 18.91 7.27
C ILE A 245 16.93 17.84 8.19
N LYS A 246 16.26 17.58 9.32
CA LYS A 246 16.61 16.48 10.20
C LYS A 246 16.31 15.19 9.47
N THR A 247 17.34 14.39 9.21
CA THR A 247 17.19 13.07 8.63
C THR A 247 17.46 11.98 9.67
N GLN A 248 16.72 10.88 9.57
CA GLN A 248 16.93 9.70 10.38
C GLN A 248 17.12 8.49 9.46
N VAL A 249 18.06 7.62 9.79
CA VAL A 249 18.21 6.34 9.10
C VAL A 249 17.40 5.28 9.83
N LYS A 250 16.54 4.60 9.10
CA LYS A 250 15.76 3.44 9.54
C LYS A 250 15.90 2.31 8.53
N GLN A 251 15.37 1.15 8.86
CA GLN A 251 15.42 -0.06 8.03
C GLN A 251 14.04 -0.45 7.54
N TYR A 252 13.98 -1.23 6.49
CA TYR A 252 12.75 -1.90 6.05
C TYR A 252 13.11 -3.19 5.32
N ILE A 253 12.10 -4.02 5.04
CA ILE A 253 12.26 -5.29 4.31
C ILE A 253 11.59 -5.13 2.94
N PRO A 254 12.35 -4.88 1.85
CA PRO A 254 11.76 -4.67 0.53
C PRO A 254 11.11 -5.93 -0.06
N LEU A 255 11.59 -7.13 0.30
CA LEU A 255 11.01 -8.37 -0.21
C LEU A 255 9.52 -8.49 0.09
N LEU A 256 9.06 -8.03 1.26
CA LEU A 256 7.65 -8.15 1.66
C LEU A 256 6.69 -7.50 0.66
N PHE A 257 7.08 -6.41 0.00
CA PHE A 257 6.22 -5.76 -0.99
C PHE A 257 5.99 -6.65 -2.21
N TYR A 258 7.06 -7.24 -2.72
CA TYR A 258 7.01 -8.03 -3.94
C TYR A 258 6.44 -9.42 -3.67
N ASP A 259 6.73 -10.01 -2.51
CA ASP A 259 6.20 -11.31 -2.10
C ASP A 259 4.68 -11.24 -1.85
N ASP A 260 4.22 -10.30 -1.02
CA ASP A 260 2.80 -10.09 -0.76
C ASP A 260 2.02 -9.77 -2.06
N LEU A 261 2.57 -8.91 -2.92
CA LEU A 261 1.89 -8.52 -4.16
C LEU A 261 1.88 -9.67 -5.18
N LEU A 262 2.97 -10.45 -5.26
CA LEU A 262 3.06 -11.62 -6.11
C LEU A 262 2.01 -12.66 -5.71
N GLU A 263 1.88 -12.95 -4.42
CA GLU A 263 0.87 -13.86 -3.90
C GLU A 263 -0.54 -13.40 -4.27
N CYS A 264 -0.86 -12.11 -4.07
CA CYS A 264 -2.14 -11.54 -4.48
C CYS A 264 -2.40 -11.71 -5.99
N MET A 265 -1.43 -11.41 -6.85
CA MET A 265 -1.62 -11.53 -8.30
C MET A 265 -1.80 -12.99 -8.74
N LEU A 266 -1.06 -13.93 -8.14
CA LEU A 266 -1.20 -15.36 -8.41
C LEU A 266 -2.58 -15.89 -7.98
N GLN A 267 -3.05 -15.46 -6.80
CA GLN A 267 -4.39 -15.81 -6.32
C GLN A 267 -5.47 -15.26 -7.25
N ASN A 268 -5.35 -14.00 -7.66
CA ASN A 268 -6.30 -13.37 -8.57
C ASN A 268 -6.37 -14.07 -9.92
N ILE A 269 -5.22 -14.40 -10.52
CA ILE A 269 -5.16 -15.18 -11.77
C ILE A 269 -5.88 -16.51 -11.59
N ALA A 270 -5.57 -17.24 -10.52
CA ALA A 270 -6.20 -18.54 -10.27
C ALA A 270 -7.73 -18.44 -10.13
N ILE A 271 -8.25 -17.38 -9.50
CA ILE A 271 -9.70 -17.16 -9.39
C ILE A 271 -10.28 -16.81 -10.77
N LEU A 272 -9.69 -15.87 -11.51
CA LEU A 272 -10.18 -15.41 -12.81
C LEU A 272 -10.14 -16.50 -13.91
N GLU A 273 -9.23 -17.47 -13.79
CA GLU A 273 -9.13 -18.60 -14.72
C GLU A 273 -10.11 -19.76 -14.39
N ASN A 274 -10.40 -19.98 -13.10
CA ASN A 274 -11.17 -21.14 -12.65
C ASN A 274 -12.63 -20.82 -12.29
N GLU A 275 -12.95 -19.56 -12.03
CA GLU A 275 -14.26 -19.08 -11.60
C GLU A 275 -14.68 -17.87 -12.45
N GLU A 276 -15.98 -17.73 -12.73
CA GLU A 276 -16.53 -16.45 -13.20
C GLU A 276 -16.55 -15.47 -12.01
N GLY A 277 -15.37 -15.03 -11.57
CA GLY A 277 -15.21 -14.08 -10.48
C GLY A 277 -15.90 -12.75 -10.80
N GLU A 278 -16.60 -12.17 -9.83
CA GLU A 278 -17.18 -10.82 -9.95
C GLU A 278 -16.03 -9.80 -9.97
N ILE A 279 -15.66 -9.32 -11.16
CA ILE A 279 -14.60 -8.31 -11.31
C ILE A 279 -15.10 -6.95 -10.81
N ILE A 280 -14.27 -6.23 -10.06
CA ILE A 280 -14.56 -4.83 -9.73
C ILE A 280 -14.41 -3.99 -11.01
N SER A 281 -15.53 -3.46 -11.50
CA SER A 281 -15.50 -2.58 -12.66
C SER A 281 -14.69 -1.29 -12.39
N PRO A 282 -13.79 -0.90 -13.31
CA PRO A 282 -13.04 0.34 -13.21
C PRO A 282 -13.91 1.59 -13.35
N SER A 283 -15.17 1.52 -13.82
CA SER A 283 -16.05 2.72 -13.88
C SER A 283 -16.23 3.33 -12.49
N SER A 284 -16.23 2.52 -11.43
CA SER A 284 -16.30 3.00 -10.04
C SER A 284 -15.11 3.90 -9.64
N LEU A 285 -13.94 3.72 -10.26
CA LEU A 285 -12.77 4.57 -10.06
C LEU A 285 -12.86 5.86 -10.88
N ILE A 286 -13.49 5.80 -12.07
CA ILE A 286 -13.74 6.97 -12.91
C ILE A 286 -14.78 7.87 -12.22
N GLU A 287 -15.88 7.30 -11.74
CA GLU A 287 -16.95 8.02 -11.02
C GLU A 287 -16.46 8.72 -9.74
N LYS A 288 -15.41 8.21 -9.12
CA LYS A 288 -14.80 8.76 -7.90
C LYS A 288 -13.62 9.71 -8.18
N ASP A 289 -13.43 10.11 -9.44
CA ASP A 289 -12.33 10.97 -9.90
C ASP A 289 -10.92 10.42 -9.55
N ILE A 290 -10.79 9.11 -9.40
CA ILE A 290 -9.51 8.43 -9.15
C ILE A 290 -8.80 8.20 -10.46
N VAL A 291 -9.51 7.67 -11.45
CA VAL A 291 -9.06 7.56 -12.83
C VAL A 291 -9.68 8.73 -13.60
N VAL A 292 -8.84 9.63 -14.11
CA VAL A 292 -9.29 10.81 -14.85
C VAL A 292 -8.91 10.67 -16.32
N VAL A 293 -9.88 10.81 -17.21
CA VAL A 293 -9.70 10.75 -18.66
C VAL A 293 -9.82 12.16 -19.24
N LEU A 294 -8.82 12.60 -20.00
CA LEU A 294 -8.74 13.94 -20.59
C LEU A 294 -8.43 13.83 -22.08
N GLU A 295 -9.00 14.70 -22.91
CA GLU A 295 -8.77 14.72 -24.37
C GLU A 295 -7.36 15.25 -24.74
N ASP A 296 -6.80 16.15 -23.93
CA ASP A 296 -5.47 16.73 -24.15
C ASP A 296 -4.45 16.25 -23.11
N GLU A 297 -3.16 16.31 -23.47
CA GLU A 297 -2.09 16.20 -22.47
C GLU A 297 -2.30 17.35 -21.46
N PRO A 298 -2.49 17.06 -20.17
CA PRO A 298 -2.89 18.03 -19.20
C PRO A 298 -1.79 19.07 -19.04
N PRO A 299 -2.17 20.27 -18.59
CA PRO A 299 -1.18 21.23 -18.14
C PRO A 299 -0.27 20.57 -17.09
N LYS A 300 0.99 21.04 -17.00
CA LYS A 300 1.95 20.75 -15.92
C LYS A 300 1.43 21.26 -14.55
N SER A 301 0.21 20.90 -14.19
CA SER A 301 -0.45 21.29 -12.97
C SER A 301 0.00 20.36 -11.85
N ASN A 302 0.19 20.92 -10.66
CA ASN A 302 0.53 20.14 -9.48
C ASN A 302 -0.62 19.23 -9.01
N ARG A 303 -1.81 19.28 -9.63
CA ARG A 303 -3.02 18.54 -9.21
C ARG A 303 -2.80 17.02 -9.19
N TYR A 304 -2.04 16.49 -10.15
CA TYR A 304 -1.76 15.05 -10.27
C TYR A 304 -0.39 14.67 -9.69
N SER A 305 0.26 15.59 -8.96
CA SER A 305 1.52 15.32 -8.28
C SER A 305 1.30 14.48 -7.03
N TRP A 306 2.16 13.48 -6.83
CA TRP A 306 2.18 12.70 -5.60
C TRP A 306 2.98 13.39 -4.47
N PHE A 307 3.55 14.58 -4.73
CA PHE A 307 4.28 15.39 -3.75
C PHE A 307 3.46 16.61 -3.31
N GLN A 308 2.19 16.39 -3.01
CA GLN A 308 1.30 17.38 -2.39
C GLN A 308 1.13 17.13 -0.88
N ASP A 309 0.50 18.05 -0.17
CA ASP A 309 0.44 18.04 1.31
C ASP A 309 -0.58 17.05 1.91
N PHE A 310 -1.44 16.46 1.05
CA PHE A 310 -2.51 15.52 1.37
C PHE A 310 -3.38 15.93 2.57
N ASN A 311 -3.50 17.24 2.83
CA ASN A 311 -4.33 17.80 3.90
C ASN A 311 -5.82 17.49 3.70
N GLU A 312 -6.24 17.24 2.46
CA GLU A 312 -7.62 16.96 2.06
C GLU A 312 -8.14 15.60 2.56
N ILE A 313 -7.25 14.68 2.94
CA ILE A 313 -7.65 13.35 3.45
C ILE A 313 -8.19 13.48 4.87
N ASN A 314 -9.51 13.33 5.01
CA ASN A 314 -10.23 13.57 6.25
C ASN A 314 -10.41 12.30 7.09
N ILE A 315 -9.45 12.06 7.98
CA ILE A 315 -9.46 10.92 8.91
C ILE A 315 -10.71 10.89 9.79
N ASN A 316 -11.18 12.04 10.28
CA ASN A 316 -12.37 12.09 11.13
C ASN A 316 -13.63 11.65 10.37
N LYS A 317 -13.75 12.00 9.09
CA LYS A 317 -14.85 11.54 8.24
C LYS A 317 -14.83 10.02 8.07
N ILE A 318 -13.65 9.43 7.88
CA ILE A 318 -13.48 7.97 7.77
C ILE A 318 -13.82 7.30 9.10
N MET A 319 -13.30 7.78 10.22
CA MET A 319 -13.57 7.20 11.54
C MET A 319 -15.04 7.30 11.94
N ASN A 320 -15.75 8.32 11.47
CA ASN A 320 -17.19 8.49 11.70
C ASN A 320 -18.07 7.69 10.71
N SER A 321 -17.48 6.99 9.72
CA SER A 321 -18.24 6.22 8.73
C SER A 321 -18.59 4.80 9.19
N PHE A 322 -18.03 4.34 10.32
CA PHE A 322 -18.35 3.05 10.92
C PHE A 322 -18.48 3.15 12.43
N GLU A 323 -19.23 2.22 13.02
CA GLU A 323 -19.31 2.07 14.47
C GLU A 323 -18.15 1.19 14.97
N PRO A 324 -17.48 1.55 16.08
CA PRO A 324 -16.43 0.72 16.65
C PRO A 324 -16.99 -0.62 17.14
N THR A 325 -16.23 -1.70 16.97
CA THR A 325 -16.60 -3.05 17.44
C THR A 325 -16.80 -3.09 18.96
N PHE A 326 -16.01 -2.32 19.70
CA PHE A 326 -16.05 -2.21 21.15
C PHE A 326 -16.15 -0.75 21.58
N PRO A 327 -16.96 -0.42 22.60
CA PRO A 327 -16.97 0.91 23.21
C PRO A 327 -15.57 1.40 23.60
N TYR A 328 -15.26 2.65 23.30
CA TYR A 328 -13.96 3.26 23.61
C TYR A 328 -13.66 3.33 25.13
N ASP A 329 -14.70 3.29 25.96
CA ASP A 329 -14.66 3.47 27.41
C ASP A 329 -14.52 2.16 28.21
N LEU A 330 -14.29 1.02 27.56
CA LEU A 330 -14.21 -0.29 28.23
C LEU A 330 -12.91 -0.56 29.04
N LYS A 331 -12.09 0.45 29.37
CA LYS A 331 -10.85 0.26 30.15
C LYS A 331 -10.57 1.34 31.18
#